data_AF-A0A1I6H329-F1
#
_entry.id   AF-A0A1I6H329-F1
#
_cell.length_a   1.000
_cell.length_b   1.000
_cell.length_c   1.000
_cell.angle_alpha   90.00
_cell.angle_beta   90.00
_cell.angle_gamma   90.00
#
_symmetry.space_group_name_H-M   'P 1'
#
loop_
_entity.id
_entity.type
_entity.pdbx_description
1 polymer ?
#
loop_
_entity_poly.entity_id
_entity_poly.type
_entity_poly.pdbx_seq_one_letter_code
_entity_poly.pdbx_strand_id
1 'polypeptide(L)'
;MSLEQSVWILLVLAIVMANLPFLFTQRLFLAIPLKNEKTIPVYIAEWFVLFLVMGGFAYMIEYAAMGNIAPQEWEFYVVNLFLFMIFAFPGFIYRFNFKMYLDKHQKAARKQAESQS
;
A
#
# COMPACT_ATOMS: atom_id res chain seq x y z
N MET A 1 -26.51 2.74 -4.94
CA MET A 1 -25.69 1.92 -4.04
C MET A 1 -26.25 2.07 -2.64
N SER A 2 -26.34 0.99 -1.87
CA SER A 2 -26.62 1.13 -0.44
C SER A 2 -25.37 1.66 0.29
N LEU A 3 -25.57 2.36 1.41
CA LEU A 3 -24.48 2.91 2.21
C LEU A 3 -23.47 1.84 2.65
N GLU A 4 -23.98 0.68 3.07
CA GLU A 4 -23.18 -0.46 3.50
C GLU A 4 -22.25 -0.99 2.39
N GLN A 5 -22.76 -1.08 1.15
CA GLN A 5 -21.95 -1.48 -0.01
C GLN A 5 -20.81 -0.50 -0.27
N SER A 6 -21.07 0.81 -0.21
CA SER A 6 -20.04 1.83 -0.40
C SER A 6 -18.92 1.72 0.64
N VAL A 7 -19.27 1.47 1.90
CA VAL A 7 -18.30 1.29 3.00
C VAL A 7 -17.40 0.08 2.75
N TRP A 8 -17.99 -1.08 2.41
CA TRP A 8 -17.20 -2.28 2.13
C TRP A 8 -16.28 -2.13 0.93
N ILE A 9 -16.76 -1.48 -0.14
CA ILE A 9 -15.96 -1.21 -1.33
C ILE A 9 -14.76 -0.32 -0.98
N LEU A 10 -14.99 0.76 -0.24
CA LEU A 10 -13.92 1.66 0.19
C LEU A 10 -12.91 0.97 1.11
N LEU A 11 -13.37 0.12 2.03
CA LEU A 11 -12.49 -0.65 2.92
C LEU A 11 -11.60 -1.63 2.15
N VAL A 12 -12.18 -2.45 1.27
CA VAL A 12 -11.41 -3.40 0.46
C VAL A 12 -10.43 -2.66 -0.45
N LEU A 13 -10.88 -1.58 -1.08
CA LEU A 13 -10.03 -0.76 -1.94
C LEU A 13 -8.88 -0.11 -1.15
N ALA A 14 -9.14 0.39 0.07
CA ALA A 14 -8.13 0.96 0.95
C ALA A 14 -7.06 -0.09 1.32
N ILE A 15 -7.47 -1.30 1.67
CA ILE A 15 -6.54 -2.40 1.99
C ILE A 15 -5.65 -2.71 0.79
N VAL A 16 -6.24 -2.84 -0.41
CA VAL A 16 -5.47 -3.10 -1.63
C VAL A 16 -4.50 -1.96 -1.90
N MET A 17 -4.97 -0.71 -1.92
CA MET A 17 -4.14 0.46 -2.21
C MET A 17 -3.01 0.66 -1.20
N ALA A 18 -3.25 0.43 0.10
CA ALA A 18 -2.24 0.57 1.14
C ALA A 18 -1.05 -0.39 0.93
N ASN A 19 -1.29 -1.57 0.34
CA ASN A 19 -0.27 -2.61 0.14
C ASN A 19 0.41 -2.57 -1.24
N LEU A 20 -0.18 -1.88 -2.23
CA LEU A 20 0.37 -1.79 -3.59
C LEU A 20 1.83 -1.33 -3.67
N PRO A 21 2.29 -0.30 -2.91
CA PRO A 21 3.68 0.15 -2.99
C PRO A 21 4.67 -0.98 -2.68
N PHE A 22 4.36 -1.81 -1.68
CA PHE A 22 5.26 -2.83 -1.15
C PHE A 22 5.27 -4.12 -2.01
N LEU A 23 4.15 -4.44 -2.66
CA LEU A 23 4.05 -5.59 -3.56
C LEU A 23 4.87 -5.38 -4.84
N PHE A 24 4.90 -4.14 -5.36
CA PHE A 24 5.56 -3.82 -6.63
C PHE A 24 6.85 -3.03 -6.43
N THR A 25 7.94 -3.73 -6.14
CA THR A 25 9.25 -3.13 -5.88
C THR A 25 9.88 -2.46 -7.12
N GLN A 26 9.71 -3.03 -8.31
CA GLN A 26 10.40 -2.57 -9.53
C GLN A 26 9.53 -1.66 -10.40
N ARG A 27 8.36 -1.20 -9.92
CA ARG A 27 7.46 -0.34 -10.69
C ARG A 27 6.96 0.84 -9.87
N LEU A 28 7.27 2.07 -10.27
CA LEU A 28 6.69 3.27 -9.68
C LEU A 28 5.18 3.29 -9.96
N PHE A 29 4.35 3.43 -8.92
CA PHE A 29 2.89 3.49 -9.02
C PHE A 29 2.28 2.43 -9.95
N LEU A 30 2.87 1.22 -9.99
CA LEU A 30 2.49 0.11 -10.91
C LEU A 30 2.75 0.35 -12.41
N ALA A 31 3.06 1.59 -12.81
CA ALA A 31 3.13 2.00 -14.21
C ALA A 31 4.57 2.12 -14.75
N ILE A 32 5.49 2.70 -13.97
CA ILE A 32 6.82 3.07 -14.49
C ILE A 32 7.87 2.03 -14.03
N PRO A 33 8.48 1.24 -14.92
CA PRO A 33 9.53 0.30 -14.53
C PRO A 33 10.78 1.06 -14.05
N LEU A 34 11.29 0.71 -12.88
CA LEU A 34 12.54 1.23 -12.33
C LEU A 34 13.68 0.24 -12.57
N LYS A 35 14.84 0.75 -12.97
CA LYS A 35 16.07 -0.06 -13.12
C LYS A 35 16.64 -0.55 -11.79
N ASN A 36 16.41 0.22 -10.71
CA ASN A 36 16.90 -0.07 -9.37
C ASN A 36 15.72 -0.33 -8.42
N GLU A 37 15.97 -1.05 -7.32
CA GLU A 37 14.95 -1.20 -6.28
C GLU A 37 14.60 0.16 -5.66
N LYS A 38 13.32 0.36 -5.32
CA LYS A 38 12.84 1.57 -4.63
C LYS A 38 13.55 1.74 -3.29
N THR A 39 13.95 2.98 -2.99
CA THR A 39 14.44 3.38 -1.67
C THR A 39 13.29 3.62 -0.70
N ILE A 40 13.57 3.61 0.61
CA ILE A 40 12.54 3.83 1.66
C ILE A 40 11.75 5.14 1.43
N PRO A 41 12.37 6.29 1.13
CA PRO A 41 11.61 7.53 0.89
C PRO A 41 10.63 7.43 -0.28
N VAL A 42 10.96 6.64 -1.32
CA VAL A 42 10.07 6.43 -2.48
C VAL A 42 8.84 5.64 -2.07
N TYR A 43 8.97 4.60 -1.24
CA TYR A 43 7.81 3.87 -0.71
C TYR A 43 6.88 4.76 0.11
N ILE A 44 7.45 5.63 0.97
CA ILE A 44 6.67 6.56 1.80
C ILE A 44 5.94 7.58 0.90
N ALA A 45 6.62 8.14 -0.09
CA ALA A 45 6.02 9.09 -1.02
C ALA A 45 4.89 8.45 -1.84
N GLU A 46 5.09 7.24 -2.38
CA GLU A 46 4.04 6.52 -3.09
C GLU A 46 2.84 6.18 -2.20
N TRP A 47 3.10 5.69 -1.00
CA TRP A 47 2.07 5.37 -0.03
C TRP A 47 1.23 6.61 0.33
N PHE A 48 1.89 7.75 0.54
CA PHE A 48 1.21 9.01 0.82
C PHE A 48 0.37 9.50 -0.37
N VAL A 49 0.89 9.39 -1.59
CA VAL A 49 0.12 9.72 -2.81
C VAL A 49 -1.09 8.80 -2.96
N LEU A 50 -0.94 7.49 -2.71
CA LEU A 50 -2.07 6.56 -2.75
C LEU A 50 -3.12 6.83 -1.67
N PHE A 51 -2.71 7.31 -0.49
CA PHE A 51 -3.63 7.77 0.54
C PHE A 51 -4.48 8.95 0.03
N LEU A 52 -3.87 9.95 -0.63
CA LEU A 52 -4.60 11.08 -1.21
C LEU A 52 -5.53 10.63 -2.35
N VAL A 53 -5.09 9.69 -3.19
CA VAL A 53 -5.92 9.10 -4.25
C VAL A 53 -7.13 8.37 -3.65
N MET A 54 -6.92 7.58 -2.58
CA MET A 54 -8.00 6.93 -1.85
C MET A 54 -8.99 7.93 -1.24
N GLY A 55 -8.51 9.04 -0.68
CA GLY A 55 -9.37 10.13 -0.21
C GLY A 55 -10.22 10.72 -1.34
N GLY A 56 -9.63 10.88 -2.54
CA GLY A 56 -10.37 11.30 -3.73
C GLY A 56 -11.43 10.29 -4.17
N PHE A 57 -11.14 8.99 -4.11
CA PHE A 57 -12.13 7.94 -4.38
C PHE A 57 -13.28 7.94 -3.38
N ALA A 58 -12.97 8.09 -2.08
CA ALA A 58 -13.98 8.22 -1.03
C ALA A 58 -14.90 9.41 -1.30
N TYR A 59 -14.34 10.57 -1.62
CA TYR A 59 -15.09 11.78 -1.95
C TYR A 59 -16.00 11.58 -3.18
N MET A 60 -15.48 10.95 -4.25
CA MET A 60 -16.25 10.70 -5.47
C MET A 60 -17.43 9.76 -5.22
N ILE A 61 -17.22 8.71 -4.41
CA ILE A 61 -18.28 7.76 -4.05
C ILE A 61 -19.32 8.41 -3.14
N GLU A 62 -18.90 9.22 -2.16
CA GLU A 62 -19.80 9.95 -1.27
C GLU A 62 -20.68 10.93 -2.06
N TYR A 63 -20.08 11.71 -2.96
CA TYR A 63 -20.78 12.62 -3.85
C TYR A 63 -21.79 11.88 -4.75
N ALA A 64 -21.38 10.76 -5.35
CA ALA A 64 -22.24 9.96 -6.22
C ALA A 64 -23.38 9.23 -5.47
N ALA A 65 -23.20 8.89 -4.21
CA ALA A 65 -24.17 8.12 -3.43
C ALA A 65 -25.17 9.01 -2.67
N MET A 66 -24.74 10.15 -2.13
CA MET A 66 -25.57 11.00 -1.26
C MET A 66 -25.92 12.37 -1.84
N GLY A 67 -25.19 12.85 -2.85
CA GLY A 67 -25.40 14.17 -3.47
C GLY A 67 -25.06 15.37 -2.57
N ASN A 68 -24.66 15.13 -1.32
CA ASN A 68 -24.17 16.13 -0.37
C ASN A 68 -23.02 15.51 0.44
N ILE A 69 -21.97 16.28 0.69
CA ILE A 69 -20.81 15.85 1.48
C ILE A 69 -20.98 16.40 2.90
N ALA A 70 -20.97 15.51 3.89
CA ALA A 70 -21.06 15.94 5.27
C ALA A 70 -19.77 16.71 5.64
N PRO A 71 -19.86 17.81 6.42
CA PRO A 71 -18.66 18.46 6.94
C PRO A 71 -17.91 17.49 7.83
N GLN A 72 -16.68 17.15 7.44
CA GLN A 72 -15.81 16.23 8.18
C GLN A 72 -14.72 17.03 8.89
N GLU A 73 -14.55 16.78 10.18
CA GLU A 73 -13.54 17.44 11.00
C GLU A 73 -12.12 16.88 10.75
N TRP A 74 -11.10 17.59 11.22
CA TRP A 74 -9.70 17.20 11.00
C TRP A 74 -9.37 15.80 11.59
N GLU A 75 -10.06 15.40 12.67
CA GLU A 75 -9.91 14.10 13.32
C GLU A 75 -10.24 12.94 12.37
N PHE A 76 -11.23 13.13 11.49
CA PHE A 76 -11.60 12.11 10.51
C PHE A 76 -10.42 11.79 9.57
N TYR A 77 -9.74 12.81 9.08
CA TYR A 77 -8.61 12.63 8.18
C TYR A 77 -7.42 11.97 8.88
N VAL A 78 -7.17 12.32 10.14
CA VAL A 78 -6.08 11.73 10.94
C VAL A 78 -6.36 10.26 11.25
N VAL A 79 -7.58 9.92 11.65
CA VAL A 79 -7.97 8.52 11.90
C VAL A 79 -7.87 7.69 10.62
N ASN A 80 -8.31 8.23 9.48
CA ASN A 80 -8.17 7.54 8.19
C ASN A 80 -6.70 7.35 7.80
N LEU A 81 -5.83 8.33 8.05
CA LEU A 81 -4.40 8.21 7.80
C LEU A 81 -3.78 7.07 8.62
N PHE A 82 -4.09 6.99 9.91
CA PHE A 82 -3.61 5.91 10.77
C PHE A 82 -4.20 4.55 10.39
N LEU A 83 -5.48 4.50 10.01
CA LEU A 83 -6.12 3.28 9.51
C LEU A 83 -5.42 2.77 8.24
N PHE A 84 -5.15 3.67 7.29
CA PHE A 84 -4.42 3.35 6.06
C PHE A 84 -2.98 2.88 6.35
N MET A 85 -2.36 3.41 7.41
CA MET A 85 -1.02 2.98 7.86
C MET A 85 -1.05 1.57 8.44
N ILE A 86 -2.07 1.22 9.23
CA ILE A 86 -2.27 -0.13 9.76
C ILE A 86 -2.51 -1.12 8.60
N PHE A 87 -3.31 -0.75 7.61
CA PHE A 87 -3.56 -1.60 6.44
C PHE A 87 -2.30 -1.86 5.60
N ALA A 88 -1.32 -0.96 5.61
CA ALA A 88 -0.04 -1.14 4.91
C ALA A 88 0.91 -2.14 5.62
N PHE A 89 0.62 -2.52 6.86
CA PHE A 89 1.50 -3.33 7.69
C PHE A 89 1.86 -4.71 7.09
N PRO A 90 0.92 -5.49 6.50
CA PRO A 90 1.24 -6.78 5.89
C PRO A 90 2.25 -6.65 4.73
N GLY A 91 2.04 -5.67 3.85
CA GLY A 91 2.96 -5.38 2.74
C GLY A 91 4.33 -4.93 3.24
N PHE A 92 4.35 -4.09 4.27
CA PHE A 92 5.59 -3.66 4.92
C PHE A 92 6.39 -4.83 5.50
N ILE A 93 5.75 -5.71 6.30
CA ILE A 93 6.43 -6.89 6.88
C ILE A 93 6.97 -7.80 5.79
N TYR A 94 6.16 -8.11 4.78
CA TYR A 94 6.55 -9.01 3.69
C TYR A 94 7.84 -8.55 3.02
N ARG A 95 7.93 -7.25 2.72
CA ARG A 95 9.09 -6.66 2.04
C ARG A 95 10.33 -6.55 2.93
N PHE A 96 10.18 -6.01 4.13
CA PHE A 96 11.33 -5.64 4.97
C PHE A 96 11.84 -6.77 5.86
N ASN A 97 10.97 -7.70 6.26
CA ASN A 97 11.38 -8.82 7.11
C ASN A 97 11.50 -10.13 6.31
N PHE A 98 10.45 -10.52 5.58
CA PHE A 98 10.37 -11.88 5.06
C PHE A 98 11.24 -12.10 3.82
N LYS A 99 11.13 -11.20 2.83
CA LYS A 99 11.92 -11.30 1.59
C LYS A 99 13.43 -11.20 1.86
N MET A 100 13.83 -10.27 2.72
CA MET A 100 15.24 -10.12 3.12
C MET A 100 15.78 -11.38 3.80
N TYR A 101 14.97 -12.04 4.64
CA TYR A 101 15.36 -13.27 5.31
C TYR A 101 15.55 -14.44 4.35
N LEU A 102 14.60 -14.64 3.42
CA LEU A 102 14.68 -15.70 2.41
C LEU A 102 15.88 -15.54 1.46
N ASP A 103 16.12 -14.33 0.97
CA ASP A 103 17.22 -14.06 0.03
C ASP A 103 18.58 -14.35 0.67
N LYS A 104 18.73 -14.08 1.98
CA LYS A 104 19.99 -14.33 2.71
C LYS A 104 20.29 -15.82 2.81
N HIS A 105 19.30 -16.63 3.15
CA HIS A 105 19.47 -18.09 3.29
C HIS A 105 19.65 -18.79 1.94
N GLN A 106 18.92 -18.37 0.90
CA GLN A 106 19.14 -18.90 -0.46
C GLN A 106 20.55 -18.61 -0.96
N LYS A 107 21.06 -17.39 -0.76
CA LYS A 107 22.44 -17.05 -1.15
C LYS A 107 23.48 -17.84 -0.38
N ALA A 108 23.26 -18.10 0.91
CA ALA A 108 24.15 -18.92 1.73
C ALA A 108 24.18 -20.38 1.25
N ALA A 109 23.00 -20.98 1.00
CA ALA A 109 22.87 -22.33 0.48
C ALA A 109 23.52 -22.49 -0.91
N ARG A 110 23.33 -21.51 -1.80
CA ARG A 110 23.94 -21.52 -3.13
C ARG A 110 25.47 -21.46 -3.09
N LYS A 111 26.04 -20.59 -2.25
CA LYS A 111 27.51 -20.52 -2.08
C LYS A 111 28.11 -21.81 -1.54
N GLN A 112 27.41 -22.52 -0.65
CA GLN A 112 27.86 -23.82 -0.16
C GLN A 112 27.87 -24.87 -1.27
N ALA A 113 26.83 -24.91 -2.11
CA ALA A 113 26.76 -25.81 -3.26
C ALA A 113 27.88 -25.55 -4.29
N GLU A 114 28.18 -24.28 -4.59
CA GLU A 114 29.26 -23.90 -5.53
C GLU A 114 30.66 -24.17 -4.96
N SER A 115 30.84 -24.22 -3.63
CA SER A 115 32.14 -24.55 -3.00
C SER A 115 32.46 -26.04 -2.94
N GLN A 116 31.47 -26.90 -3.20
CA GLN A 116 31.58 -28.36 -3.13
C GLN A 116 31.71 -29.04 -4.51
N SER A 117 31.56 -28.28 -5.59
CA SER A 117 31.78 -28.69 -6.99
C SER A 117 33.15 -28.28 -7.49
#